data_AF-A0A1I0AIW7-F1
#
_entry.id   AF-A0A1I0AIW7-F1
#
_cell.length_a   1.000
_cell.length_b   1.000
_cell.length_c   1.000
_cell.angle_alpha   90.00
_cell.angle_beta   90.00
_cell.angle_gamma   90.00
#
_symmetry.space_group_name_H-M   'P 1'
#
loop_
_entity.id
_entity.type
_entity.pdbx_description
1 polymer ?
#
loop_
_entity_poly.entity_id
_entity_poly.type
_entity_poly.pdbx_seq_one_letter_code
_entity_poly.pdbx_strand_id
1 'polypeptide(L)'
;MSKRYPEEMKRKVVELANNGKNQTEILKEYGMARSTLHKWIKHYNNSGSFKAKDNRTDKEKELIELRKENKQLKMENDILKQAALIMGRK
;
A
#
# COMPACT_ATOMS: atom_id res chain seq x y z
N MET A 1 -15.12 -11.63 2.15
CA MET A 1 -14.59 -11.46 0.77
C MET A 1 -14.38 -9.97 0.48
N SER A 2 -13.25 -9.58 -0.10
CA SER A 2 -12.97 -8.17 -0.42
C SER A 2 -13.74 -7.76 -1.67
N LYS A 3 -14.63 -6.76 -1.56
CA LYS A 3 -15.42 -6.25 -2.69
C LYS A 3 -14.46 -5.50 -3.62
N ARG A 4 -14.22 -6.02 -4.83
CA ARG A 4 -13.32 -5.40 -5.81
C ARG A 4 -14.10 -4.45 -6.70
N TYR A 5 -13.86 -3.16 -6.53
CA TYR A 5 -14.47 -2.12 -7.37
C TYR A 5 -13.65 -1.91 -8.65
N PRO A 6 -14.31 -1.77 -9.81
CA PRO A 6 -13.66 -1.36 -11.05
C PRO A 6 -13.00 0.03 -10.93
N GLU A 7 -11.98 0.29 -11.74
CA GLU A 7 -11.22 1.54 -11.63
C GLU A 7 -12.00 2.74 -12.16
N GLU A 8 -12.79 2.57 -13.23
CA GLU A 8 -13.69 3.63 -13.71
C GLU A 8 -14.70 4.06 -12.64
N MET A 9 -15.24 3.09 -11.90
CA MET A 9 -16.18 3.39 -10.81
C MET A 9 -15.51 4.21 -9.70
N LYS A 10 -14.28 3.85 -9.31
CA LYS A 10 -13.52 4.60 -8.30
C LYS A 10 -13.27 6.04 -8.73
N ARG A 11 -12.86 6.24 -9.99
CA ARG A 11 -12.65 7.59 -10.56
C ARG A 11 -13.91 8.42 -10.49
N LYS A 12 -15.02 7.90 -11.02
CA LYS A 12 -16.32 8.59 -11.01
C LYS A 12 -16.75 8.98 -9.59
N VAL A 13 -16.61 8.08 -8.63
CA VAL A 13 -16.97 8.33 -7.23
C VAL A 13 -16.10 9.45 -6.61
N VAL A 14 -14.81 9.46 -6.89
CA VAL A 14 -13.91 10.52 -6.40
C VAL A 14 -14.20 11.85 -7.10
N GLU A 15 -14.44 11.86 -8.41
CA GLU A 15 -14.82 13.07 -9.15
C GLU A 15 -16.11 13.69 -8.59
N LEU A 16 -17.14 12.87 -8.32
CA LEU A 16 -18.36 13.35 -7.69
C LEU A 16 -18.09 14.02 -6.33
N ALA A 17 -17.26 13.39 -5.50
CA ALA A 17 -16.90 13.94 -4.19
C ALA A 17 -16.08 15.24 -4.31
N ASN A 18 -15.12 15.30 -5.24
CA ASN A 18 -14.30 16.48 -5.50
C ASN A 18 -15.12 17.63 -6.09
N ASN A 19 -16.18 17.32 -6.87
CA ASN A 19 -17.14 18.29 -7.41
C ASN A 19 -18.19 18.74 -6.39
N GLY A 20 -18.05 18.37 -5.10
CA GLY A 20 -18.88 18.87 -4.02
C GLY A 20 -20.13 18.05 -3.71
N LYS A 21 -20.34 16.88 -4.33
CA LYS A 21 -21.46 16.00 -3.97
C LYS A 21 -21.28 15.49 -2.54
N ASN A 22 -22.37 15.45 -1.78
CA ASN A 22 -22.35 15.02 -0.38
C ASN A 22 -21.85 13.57 -0.27
N GLN A 23 -20.78 13.37 0.51
CA GLN A 23 -20.20 12.06 0.73
C GLN A 23 -21.22 11.06 1.27
N THR A 24 -22.13 11.47 2.16
CA THR A 24 -23.15 10.58 2.73
C THR A 24 -24.11 10.04 1.67
N GLU A 25 -24.45 10.85 0.67
CA GLU A 25 -25.29 10.42 -0.46
C GLU A 25 -24.53 9.43 -1.35
N ILE A 26 -23.26 9.72 -1.65
CA ILE A 26 -22.38 8.80 -2.40
C ILE A 26 -22.30 7.44 -1.69
N LEU A 27 -22.12 7.43 -0.36
CA LEU A 27 -22.05 6.18 0.40
C LEU A 27 -23.33 5.34 0.28
N LYS A 28 -24.50 5.99 0.31
CA LYS A 28 -25.81 5.34 0.15
C LYS A 28 -26.02 4.82 -1.28
N GLU A 29 -25.78 5.66 -2.29
CA GLU A 29 -25.97 5.34 -3.71
C GLU A 29 -25.11 4.15 -4.16
N TYR A 30 -23.84 4.13 -3.74
CA TYR A 30 -22.90 3.08 -4.13
C TYR A 30 -22.78 1.93 -3.12
N GLY A 31 -23.53 1.99 -2.01
CA GLY A 31 -23.52 0.98 -0.95
C GLY A 31 -22.10 0.68 -0.44
N MET A 32 -21.31 1.72 -0.17
CA MET A 32 -19.90 1.60 0.20
C MET A 32 -19.63 2.14 1.62
N ALA A 33 -18.57 1.63 2.25
CA ALA A 33 -18.17 2.08 3.57
C ALA A 33 -17.47 3.46 3.51
N ARG A 34 -17.71 4.30 4.52
CA ARG A 34 -17.09 5.64 4.66
C ARG A 34 -15.57 5.61 4.54
N SER A 35 -14.93 4.65 5.20
CA SER A 35 -13.47 4.45 5.14
C SER A 35 -12.95 4.18 3.73
N THR A 36 -13.74 3.52 2.89
CA THR A 36 -13.38 3.23 1.50
C THR A 36 -13.38 4.49 0.67
N LEU A 37 -14.43 5.32 0.79
CA LEU A 37 -14.54 6.59 0.06
C LEU A 37 -13.41 7.54 0.46
N HIS A 38 -13.20 7.71 1.77
CA HIS A 38 -12.14 8.58 2.27
C HIS A 38 -10.76 8.14 1.78
N LYS A 39 -10.48 6.82 1.78
CA LYS A 39 -9.24 6.26 1.26
C LYS A 39 -9.06 6.55 -0.23
N TRP A 40 -10.12 6.43 -1.03
CA TRP A 40 -10.04 6.70 -2.47
C TRP A 40 -9.78 8.16 -2.78
N ILE A 41 -10.52 9.07 -2.12
CA ILE A 41 -10.31 10.52 -2.26
C ILE A 41 -8.87 10.86 -1.89
N LYS A 42 -8.41 10.41 -0.72
CA LYS A 42 -7.04 10.68 -0.25
C LYS A 42 -5.98 10.17 -1.23
N HIS A 43 -6.09 8.93 -1.68
CA HIS A 43 -5.08 8.33 -2.56
C HIS A 43 -5.07 8.95 -3.96
N TYR A 44 -6.25 9.15 -4.53
CA TYR A 44 -6.37 9.71 -5.86
C TYR A 44 -5.92 11.18 -5.89
N ASN A 45 -6.32 11.99 -4.90
CA ASN A 45 -5.91 13.39 -4.85
C ASN A 45 -4.42 13.56 -4.54
N ASN A 46 -3.77 12.57 -3.93
CA ASN A 46 -2.34 12.61 -3.63
C ASN A 46 -1.46 12.17 -4.81
N SER A 47 -1.88 11.18 -5.61
CA SER A 47 -1.00 10.52 -6.60
C SER A 47 -1.66 10.26 -7.96
N GLY A 48 -2.94 10.57 -8.14
CA GLY A 48 -3.73 10.13 -9.29
C GLY A 48 -3.99 8.62 -9.35
N SER A 49 -3.56 7.86 -8.33
CA SER A 49 -3.65 6.40 -8.30
C SER A 49 -4.36 5.90 -7.05
N PHE A 50 -5.15 4.83 -7.21
CA PHE A 50 -5.76 4.10 -6.10
C PHE A 50 -4.83 3.04 -5.49
N LYS A 51 -3.64 2.82 -6.07
CA LYS A 51 -2.71 1.80 -5.60
C LYS A 51 -1.96 2.33 -4.39
N ALA A 52 -1.89 1.50 -3.34
CA ALA A 52 -1.20 1.86 -2.11
C ALA A 52 0.29 2.16 -2.36
N LYS A 53 0.94 1.44 -3.28
CA LYS A 53 2.37 1.64 -3.60
C LYS A 53 2.68 3.05 -4.09
N ASP A 54 1.77 3.65 -4.86
CA ASP A 54 1.93 4.97 -5.46
C ASP A 54 1.67 6.09 -4.44
N ASN A 55 1.08 5.73 -3.29
CA ASN A 55 0.72 6.64 -2.20
C ASN A 55 1.62 6.50 -0.96
N ARG A 56 2.72 5.78 -1.09
CA ARG A 56 3.72 5.68 -0.02
C ARG A 56 4.56 6.94 0.04
N THR A 57 4.79 7.42 1.25
CA THR A 57 5.79 8.44 1.53
C THR A 57 7.20 7.91 1.23
N ASP A 58 8.17 8.80 1.02
CA ASP A 58 9.55 8.38 0.76
C ASP A 58 10.15 7.63 1.94
N LYS A 59 9.81 8.02 3.17
CA LYS A 59 10.17 7.29 4.39
C LYS A 59 9.62 5.86 4.40
N GLU A 60 8.39 5.65 3.96
CA GLU A 60 7.81 4.29 3.86
C GLU A 60 8.50 3.47 2.78
N LYS A 61 8.89 4.07 1.65
CA LYS A 61 9.65 3.39 0.59
C LYS A 61 11.02 2.97 1.10
N GLU A 62 11.75 3.90 1.72
CA GLU A 62 13.06 3.65 2.32
C GLU A 62 12.99 2.55 3.39
N LEU A 63 12.00 2.60 4.28
CA LEU A 63 11.79 1.56 5.29
C LEU A 63 11.55 0.17 4.68
N ILE A 64 10.84 0.09 3.55
CA ILE A 64 10.60 -1.18 2.85
C ILE A 64 11.91 -1.72 2.26
N GLU A 65 12.72 -0.85 1.63
CA GLU A 65 14.01 -1.27 1.06
C GLU A 65 15.00 -1.70 2.16
N LEU A 66 15.13 -0.92 3.23
CA LEU A 66 15.98 -1.27 4.38
C LEU A 66 15.55 -2.60 5.03
N ARG A 67 14.24 -2.89 5.10
CA ARG A 67 13.76 -4.18 5.63
C ARG A 67 14.12 -5.34 4.71
N LYS A 68 14.10 -5.17 3.39
CA LYS A 68 14.51 -6.20 2.44
C LYS A 68 16.02 -6.46 2.55
N GLU A 69 16.82 -5.39 2.57
CA GLU A 69 18.27 -5.47 2.70
C GLU A 69 18.66 -6.12 4.04
N ASN A 70 18.05 -5.70 5.15
CA ASN A 70 18.32 -6.30 6.46
C ASN A 70 17.99 -7.80 6.50
N LYS A 71 16.92 -8.23 5.81
CA LYS A 71 16.58 -9.64 5.69
C LYS A 71 17.65 -10.40 4.89
N GLN A 72 18.10 -9.85 3.77
CA GLN A 72 19.15 -10.43 2.94
C GLN A 72 20.47 -10.56 3.72
N LEU A 73 20.90 -9.49 4.37
CA LEU A 73 22.11 -9.47 5.19
C LEU A 73 22.07 -10.48 6.34
N LYS A 74 20.91 -10.65 6.98
CA LYS A 74 20.73 -11.69 8.02
C LYS A 74 20.91 -13.09 7.46
N MET A 75 20.32 -13.37 6.29
CA MET A 75 20.47 -14.67 5.63
C MET A 75 21.94 -14.94 5.24
N GLU A 76 22.62 -13.95 4.67
CA GLU A 76 24.05 -14.05 4.34
C GLU A 76 24.90 -14.27 5.59
N ASN A 77 24.63 -13.53 6.65
CA ASN A 77 25.32 -13.69 7.93
C ASN A 77 25.13 -15.09 8.52
N ASP A 78 23.92 -15.64 8.44
CA ASP A 78 23.63 -16.99 8.91
C ASP A 78 24.40 -18.04 8.08
N ILE A 79 24.46 -17.88 6.74
CA ILE A 79 25.26 -18.75 5.87
C ILE A 79 26.75 -18.69 6.24
N LEU A 80 27.29 -17.48 6.44
CA LEU A 80 28.69 -17.29 6.82
C LEU A 80 29.00 -17.92 8.19
N LYS A 81 28.10 -17.79 9.17
CA LYS A 81 28.22 -18.45 10.47
C LYS A 81 28.25 -19.97 10.33
N GLN A 82 27.35 -20.55 9.53
CA GLN A 82 27.34 -21.99 9.28
C GLN A 82 28.65 -22.45 8.61
N ALA A 83 29.15 -21.71 7.62
CA ALA A 83 30.42 -22.00 6.96
C ALA A 83 31.61 -21.96 7.94
N ALA A 84 31.67 -20.94 8.81
CA ALA A 84 32.71 -20.81 9.82
C ALA A 84 32.71 -21.98 10.82
N LEU A 85 31.54 -22.44 11.25
CA LEU A 85 31.41 -23.61 12.12
C LEU A 85 31.90 -24.91 11.45
N ILE A 86 31.67 -25.07 10.15
CA ILE A 86 32.16 -26.23 9.38
C ILE A 86 33.68 -26.17 9.24
N MET A 87 34.24 -24.99 8.92
CA MET A 87 35.69 -24.82 8.71
C MET A 87 36.49 -24.94 10.02
N GLY A 88 35.98 -24.42 11.14
CA GLY A 88 36.67 -24.46 12.43
C GLY A 88 36.63 -25.82 13.15
N ARG A 89 35.93 -26.81 12.59
CA ARG A 89 35.92 -28.21 13.08
C ARG A 89 36.98 -29.10 12.41
N LYS A 90 37.77 -28.53 11.50
CA LYS A 90 38.86 -29.20 10.79
C LYS A 90 40.19 -28.83 11.43
#